data_AF-F7XTS3-F1
#
_entry.id   AF-F7XTS3-F1
#
_cell.length_a   1.000
_cell.length_b   1.000
_cell.length_c   1.000
_cell.angle_alpha   90.00
_cell.angle_beta   90.00
_cell.angle_gamma   90.00
#
_symmetry.space_group_name_H-M   'P 1'
#
loop_
_entity.id
_entity.type
_entity.pdbx_description
1 polymer ?
#
loop_
_entity_poly.entity_id
_entity_poly.type
_entity_poly.pdbx_seq_one_letter_code
_entity_poly.pdbx_strand_id
1 'polypeptide(L)'
;MNKKLVIKDMPLYSLVASLQSKNIDLIISGISPTEERQNLVAFSDIYHKSEMALLFDAKRNLIKDTKDLKGKVVGAQTGSTMETYLDDQKEFPDITVLSQDSNIQLIEHLKIGRIDAILLDFDQAIAFNRVSQDFAYLPIDTGNTYGFAIAMQKKDEALKKEINDILSQLKQDGTIDELKNKWVVKLETQIAEPEVSNTVSDTEPTVPDSETPYEHPATPDQNAIDPPGGGVESDEVMDLQSGTVTQLESSTQENNQPKTDTIAVEQPQ
;
A
#
# COMPACT_ATOMS: atom_id res chain seq x y z
N MET A 1 -25.51 10.25 -20.43
CA MET A 1 -26.03 11.12 -19.36
C MET A 1 -26.25 12.59 -19.77
N ASN A 2 -25.47 13.19 -20.69
CA ASN A 2 -25.60 14.62 -21.09
C ASN A 2 -25.63 15.60 -19.89
N LYS A 3 -24.73 15.38 -18.93
CA LYS A 3 -24.56 16.21 -17.73
C LYS A 3 -23.17 16.84 -17.75
N LYS A 4 -23.05 18.03 -17.14
CA LYS A 4 -21.75 18.65 -16.88
C LYS A 4 -21.09 17.93 -15.70
N LEU A 5 -19.89 17.40 -15.91
CA LEU A 5 -19.08 16.85 -14.83
C LEU A 5 -18.44 18.01 -14.03
N VAL A 6 -18.56 17.95 -12.71
CA VAL A 6 -17.85 18.81 -11.77
C VAL A 6 -17.13 17.92 -10.77
N ILE A 7 -15.79 17.93 -10.80
CA ILE A 7 -14.97 17.15 -9.89
C ILE A 7 -14.71 17.98 -8.62
N LYS A 8 -14.97 17.39 -7.46
CA LYS A 8 -14.62 17.97 -6.16
C LYS A 8 -13.73 16.98 -5.43
N ASP A 9 -12.48 17.35 -5.24
CA ASP A 9 -11.54 16.57 -4.45
C ASP A 9 -11.81 16.76 -2.95
N MET A 10 -11.79 15.67 -2.19
CA MET A 10 -12.02 15.67 -0.74
C MET A 10 -11.53 14.36 -0.11
N PRO A 11 -11.23 14.34 1.21
CA PRO A 11 -10.78 13.13 1.89
C PRO A 11 -11.80 11.98 1.82
N LEU A 12 -11.30 10.75 1.67
CA LEU A 12 -12.11 9.52 1.51
C LEU A 12 -13.18 9.38 2.60
N TYR A 13 -12.80 9.58 3.86
CA TYR A 13 -13.69 9.47 5.02
C TYR A 13 -14.91 10.42 4.95
N SER A 14 -14.81 11.53 4.23
CA SER A 14 -15.86 12.55 4.15
C SER A 14 -16.89 12.31 3.04
N LEU A 15 -16.59 11.41 2.10
CA LEU A 15 -17.36 11.26 0.85
C LEU A 15 -18.80 10.81 1.11
N VAL A 16 -19.00 9.78 1.96
CA VAL A 16 -20.34 9.23 2.25
C VAL A 16 -21.24 10.29 2.90
N ALA A 17 -20.72 11.03 3.89
CA ALA A 17 -21.45 12.10 4.56
C ALA A 17 -21.78 13.26 3.59
N SER A 18 -20.84 13.60 2.71
CA SER A 18 -21.04 14.64 1.68
C SER A 18 -22.12 14.25 0.66
N LEU A 19 -22.17 12.97 0.29
CA LEU A 19 -23.20 12.41 -0.59
C LEU A 19 -24.58 12.43 0.09
N GLN A 20 -24.67 11.98 1.35
CA GLN A 20 -25.91 12.02 2.13
C GLN A 20 -26.46 13.44 2.28
N SER A 21 -25.57 14.40 2.51
CA SER A 21 -25.88 15.83 2.63
C SER A 21 -26.16 16.52 1.29
N LYS A 22 -26.09 15.81 0.16
CA LYS A 22 -26.30 16.33 -1.20
C LYS A 22 -25.30 17.40 -1.62
N ASN A 23 -24.10 17.40 -1.03
CA ASN A 23 -23.01 18.29 -1.47
C ASN A 23 -22.32 17.77 -2.75
N ILE A 24 -22.45 16.47 -3.01
CA ILE A 24 -22.03 15.75 -4.21
C ILE A 24 -23.13 14.77 -4.64
N ASP A 25 -23.14 14.40 -5.92
CA ASP A 25 -24.15 13.50 -6.49
C ASP A 25 -23.65 12.05 -6.60
N LEU A 26 -22.35 11.87 -6.80
CA LEU A 26 -21.69 10.57 -7.02
C LEU A 26 -20.33 10.51 -6.32
N ILE A 27 -19.93 9.30 -5.93
CA ILE A 27 -18.58 8.99 -5.47
C ILE A 27 -17.95 8.00 -6.46
N ILE A 28 -16.88 8.42 -7.14
CA ILE A 28 -16.08 7.61 -8.07
C ILE A 28 -14.61 7.73 -7.67
N SER A 29 -14.25 7.08 -6.57
CA SER A 29 -12.93 7.26 -5.92
C SER A 29 -12.30 5.94 -5.48
N GLY A 30 -12.55 4.85 -6.21
CA GLY A 30 -12.10 3.51 -5.79
C GLY A 30 -12.77 3.05 -4.49
N ILE A 31 -14.01 3.45 -4.26
CA ILE A 31 -14.71 3.16 -3.01
C ILE A 31 -15.33 1.76 -3.03
N SER A 32 -15.01 0.96 -2.01
CA SER A 32 -15.57 -0.37 -1.80
C SER A 32 -16.97 -0.31 -1.17
N PRO A 33 -17.94 -1.11 -1.65
CA PRO A 33 -19.30 -1.14 -1.11
C PRO A 33 -19.38 -2.04 0.13
N THR A 34 -18.77 -1.62 1.24
CA THR A 34 -18.86 -2.34 2.53
C THR A 34 -20.29 -2.35 3.06
N GLU A 35 -20.63 -3.31 3.94
CA GLU A 35 -21.97 -3.40 4.53
C GLU A 35 -22.38 -2.09 5.22
N GLU A 36 -21.48 -1.49 5.99
CA GLU A 36 -21.69 -0.19 6.64
C GLU A 36 -22.06 0.90 5.64
N ARG A 37 -21.29 1.04 4.55
CA ARG A 37 -21.55 2.05 3.51
C ARG A 37 -22.84 1.74 2.77
N GLN A 38 -23.10 0.47 2.48
CA GLN A 38 -24.34 0.03 1.83
C GLN A 38 -25.58 0.35 2.68
N ASN A 39 -25.47 0.40 4.01
CA ASN A 39 -26.59 0.84 4.85
C ASN A 39 -26.92 2.34 4.68
N LEU A 40 -25.94 3.15 4.25
CA LEU A 40 -26.04 4.61 4.16
C LEU A 40 -26.34 5.11 2.75
N VAL A 41 -25.78 4.47 1.72
CA VAL A 41 -25.84 4.90 0.31
C VAL A 41 -26.11 3.72 -0.63
N ALA A 42 -26.45 4.02 -1.89
CA ALA A 42 -26.59 3.02 -2.94
C ALA A 42 -25.28 2.90 -3.71
N PHE A 43 -25.01 1.72 -4.25
CA PHE A 43 -23.85 1.44 -5.09
C PHE A 43 -24.28 0.88 -6.45
N SER A 44 -23.50 1.22 -7.48
CA SER A 44 -23.53 0.55 -8.78
C SER A 44 -23.03 -0.90 -8.67
N ASP A 45 -23.08 -1.61 -9.79
CA ASP A 45 -22.32 -2.83 -9.97
C ASP A 45 -20.82 -2.53 -9.86
N ILE A 46 -20.05 -3.53 -9.41
CA ILE A 46 -18.59 -3.45 -9.35
C ILE A 46 -18.03 -3.21 -10.75
N TYR A 47 -17.24 -2.16 -10.94
CA TYR A 47 -16.60 -1.84 -12.23
C TYR A 47 -15.13 -2.27 -12.28
N HIS A 48 -14.48 -2.43 -11.12
CA HIS A 48 -13.08 -2.86 -11.00
C HIS A 48 -12.91 -3.72 -9.75
N LYS A 49 -12.07 -4.76 -9.82
CA LYS A 49 -11.69 -5.53 -8.63
C LYS A 49 -10.24 -5.18 -8.31
N SER A 50 -9.97 -4.87 -7.06
CA SER A 50 -8.61 -4.65 -6.59
C SER A 50 -8.37 -5.53 -5.36
N GLU A 51 -7.15 -6.03 -5.26
CA GLU A 51 -6.64 -6.72 -4.07
C GLU A 51 -5.91 -5.72 -3.18
N MET A 52 -5.55 -6.12 -1.96
CA MET A 52 -4.70 -5.30 -1.10
C MET A 52 -3.23 -5.68 -1.28
N ALA A 53 -2.33 -4.74 -1.03
CA ALA A 53 -0.90 -4.99 -1.03
C ALA A 53 -0.21 -4.15 0.05
N LEU A 54 0.86 -4.70 0.59
CA LEU A 54 1.85 -3.93 1.33
C LEU A 54 2.77 -3.24 0.34
N LEU A 55 3.05 -1.96 0.56
CA LEU A 55 4.11 -1.22 -0.11
C LEU A 55 5.12 -0.76 0.95
N PHE A 56 6.40 -0.99 0.69
CA PHE A 56 7.49 -0.70 1.62
C PHE A 56 8.75 -0.27 0.87
N ASP A 57 9.67 0.37 1.58
CA ASP A 57 10.96 0.78 1.01
C ASP A 57 11.86 -0.45 0.79
N ALA A 58 12.22 -0.71 -0.47
CA ALA A 58 13.01 -1.87 -0.86
C ALA A 58 14.45 -1.79 -0.30
N LYS A 59 15.00 -0.58 -0.12
CA LYS A 59 16.37 -0.35 0.33
C LYS A 59 16.54 -0.65 1.82
N ARG A 60 15.47 -0.52 2.60
CA ARG A 60 15.49 -0.80 4.04
C ARG A 60 15.56 -2.29 4.34
N ASN A 61 15.12 -3.16 3.43
CA ASN A 61 15.16 -4.62 3.55
C ASN A 61 14.59 -5.14 4.90
N LEU A 62 13.51 -4.50 5.38
CA LEU A 62 12.87 -4.82 6.65
C LEU A 62 11.70 -5.80 6.53
N ILE A 63 11.13 -5.95 5.33
CA ILE A 63 9.91 -6.70 5.07
C ILE A 63 10.14 -7.58 3.84
N LYS A 64 9.95 -8.89 4.00
CA LYS A 64 9.98 -9.89 2.94
C LYS A 64 8.66 -10.64 2.86
N ASP A 65 8.05 -10.88 4.01
CA ASP A 65 6.72 -11.44 4.12
C ASP A 65 5.92 -10.76 5.23
N THR A 66 4.67 -11.17 5.41
CA THR A 66 3.75 -10.58 6.39
C THR A 66 4.19 -10.74 7.84
N LYS A 67 5.02 -11.72 8.19
CA LYS A 67 5.49 -11.95 9.57
C LYS A 67 6.46 -10.87 10.02
N ASP A 68 7.16 -10.24 9.07
CA ASP A 68 8.09 -9.15 9.34
C ASP A 68 7.41 -7.85 9.79
N LEU A 69 6.07 -7.77 9.66
CA LEU A 69 5.28 -6.64 10.16
C LEU A 69 5.20 -6.59 11.69
N LYS A 70 5.55 -7.67 12.40
CA LYS A 70 5.49 -7.68 13.86
C LYS A 70 6.34 -6.55 14.47
N GLY A 71 5.73 -5.75 15.34
CA GLY A 71 6.33 -4.59 15.99
C GLY A 71 6.57 -3.39 15.07
N LYS A 72 6.03 -3.40 13.84
CA LYS A 72 6.20 -2.32 12.85
C LYS A 72 5.08 -1.31 12.91
N VAL A 73 5.34 -0.14 12.34
CA VAL A 73 4.33 0.88 12.09
C VAL A 73 3.82 0.73 10.65
N VAL A 74 2.53 0.41 10.49
CA VAL A 74 1.90 0.21 9.18
C VAL A 74 0.88 1.31 8.93
N GLY A 75 0.99 1.96 7.77
CA GLY A 75 0.11 3.04 7.38
C GLY A 75 -1.10 2.58 6.57
N ALA A 76 -2.22 3.29 6.70
CA ALA A 76 -3.39 3.12 5.84
C ALA A 76 -4.14 4.46 5.66
N GLN A 77 -4.92 4.58 4.59
CA GLN A 77 -5.72 5.79 4.38
C GLN A 77 -6.90 5.83 5.34
N THR A 78 -7.13 6.97 5.99
CA THR A 78 -8.27 7.17 6.89
C THR A 78 -9.60 6.95 6.19
N GLY A 79 -10.45 6.12 6.81
CA GLY A 79 -11.75 5.69 6.31
C GLY A 79 -11.69 4.61 5.23
N SER A 80 -10.52 4.02 4.95
CA SER A 80 -10.37 2.93 3.98
C SER A 80 -10.68 1.56 4.58
N THR A 81 -10.95 0.58 3.72
CA THR A 81 -11.06 -0.82 4.14
C THR A 81 -9.73 -1.38 4.65
N MET A 82 -8.60 -0.79 4.23
CA MET A 82 -7.26 -1.17 4.66
C MET A 82 -7.02 -0.74 6.10
N GLU A 83 -7.46 0.46 6.49
CA GLU A 83 -7.43 0.92 7.89
C GLU A 83 -8.21 -0.03 8.78
N THR A 84 -9.47 -0.32 8.43
CA THR A 84 -10.30 -1.29 9.18
C THR A 84 -9.63 -2.66 9.26
N TYR A 85 -9.02 -3.13 8.18
CA TYR A 85 -8.33 -4.43 8.15
C TYR A 85 -7.12 -4.46 9.09
N LEU A 86 -6.34 -3.38 9.15
CA LEU A 86 -5.23 -3.26 10.08
C LEU A 86 -5.72 -3.15 11.53
N ASP A 87 -6.74 -2.33 11.80
CA ASP A 87 -7.29 -2.11 13.15
C ASP A 87 -7.92 -3.38 13.75
N ASP A 88 -8.44 -4.27 12.91
CA ASP A 88 -8.95 -5.57 13.35
C ASP A 88 -7.85 -6.47 13.96
N GLN A 89 -6.57 -6.23 13.62
CA GLN A 89 -5.37 -6.90 14.16
C GLN A 89 -5.38 -8.45 14.14
N LYS A 90 -6.33 -9.09 13.45
CA LYS A 90 -6.48 -10.56 13.42
C LYS A 90 -5.31 -11.24 12.71
N GLU A 91 -4.88 -10.66 11.59
CA GLU A 91 -3.84 -11.23 10.71
C GLU A 91 -2.45 -10.63 10.99
N PHE A 92 -2.41 -9.42 11.54
CA PHE A 92 -1.18 -8.71 11.86
C PHE A 92 -1.17 -8.28 13.33
N PRO A 93 -1.04 -9.24 14.27
CA PRO A 93 -0.94 -8.88 15.67
C PRO A 93 0.34 -8.08 15.92
N ASP A 94 0.28 -7.15 16.88
CA ASP A 94 1.45 -6.40 17.36
C ASP A 94 2.01 -5.41 16.32
N ILE A 95 1.15 -4.79 15.50
CA ILE A 95 1.51 -3.63 14.68
C ILE A 95 1.01 -2.34 15.32
N THR A 96 1.62 -1.21 14.96
CA THR A 96 1.05 0.12 15.24
C THR A 96 0.45 0.68 13.94
N VAL A 97 -0.83 1.03 13.96
CA VAL A 97 -1.49 1.63 12.78
C VAL A 97 -1.28 3.14 12.78
N LEU A 98 -0.85 3.70 11.64
CA LEU A 98 -0.75 5.14 11.42
C LEU A 98 -1.58 5.56 10.22
N SER A 99 -2.72 6.21 10.48
CA SER A 99 -3.60 6.65 9.40
C SER A 99 -3.28 8.06 8.91
N GLN A 100 -3.50 8.32 7.63
CA GLN A 100 -3.43 9.67 7.03
C GLN A 100 -4.57 9.87 6.02
N ASP A 101 -4.85 11.13 5.70
CA ASP A 101 -5.96 11.50 4.79
C ASP A 101 -5.75 11.02 3.35
N SER A 102 -4.49 10.83 2.93
CA SER A 102 -4.14 10.38 1.58
C SER A 102 -2.96 9.43 1.54
N ASN A 103 -2.94 8.56 0.53
CA ASN A 103 -1.80 7.68 0.27
C ASN A 103 -0.52 8.47 -0.07
N ILE A 104 -0.63 9.70 -0.59
CA ILE A 104 0.53 10.56 -0.83
C ILE A 104 1.25 10.92 0.48
N GLN A 105 0.50 11.29 1.52
CA GLN A 105 1.07 11.56 2.84
C GLN A 105 1.71 10.31 3.46
N LEU A 106 1.10 9.14 3.27
CA LEU A 106 1.69 7.87 3.71
C LEU A 106 3.00 7.57 2.97
N ILE A 107 3.07 7.83 1.66
CA ILE A 107 4.31 7.70 0.89
C ILE A 107 5.40 8.62 1.43
N GLU A 108 5.07 9.87 1.80
CA GLU A 108 6.01 10.79 2.44
C GLU A 108 6.50 10.25 3.78
N HIS A 109 5.61 9.69 4.61
CA HIS A 109 5.99 9.04 5.86
C HIS A 109 6.87 7.80 5.68
N LEU A 110 6.60 7.00 4.65
CA LEU A 110 7.39 5.83 4.32
C LEU A 110 8.82 6.23 3.92
N LYS A 111 8.96 7.26 3.07
CA LYS A 111 10.25 7.78 2.60
C LYS A 111 11.15 8.29 3.73
N ILE A 112 10.57 8.88 4.77
CA ILE A 112 11.35 9.40 5.92
C ILE A 112 11.50 8.36 7.05
N GLY A 113 11.00 7.12 6.85
CA GLY A 113 11.09 6.06 7.84
C GLY A 113 10.17 6.22 9.06
N ARG A 114 9.14 7.08 8.98
CA ARG A 114 8.14 7.23 10.05
C ARG A 114 7.20 6.02 10.12
N ILE A 115 6.95 5.38 8.97
CA ILE A 115 6.25 4.11 8.86
C ILE A 115 7.15 3.09 8.15
N ASP A 116 6.88 1.81 8.36
CA ASP A 116 7.64 0.70 7.79
C ASP A 116 6.98 0.14 6.52
N ALA A 117 5.65 0.21 6.44
CA ALA A 117 4.86 -0.21 5.29
C ALA A 117 3.56 0.60 5.18
N ILE A 118 2.92 0.51 4.03
CA ILE A 118 1.57 1.01 3.76
C ILE A 118 0.72 -0.17 3.28
N LEU A 119 -0.46 -0.38 3.84
CA LEU A 119 -1.48 -1.25 3.26
C LEU A 119 -2.41 -0.42 2.38
N LEU A 120 -2.47 -0.75 1.09
CA LEU A 120 -3.24 -0.02 0.08
C LEU A 120 -3.72 -0.96 -1.03
N ASP A 121 -4.45 -0.44 -2.02
CA ASP A 121 -4.87 -1.21 -3.19
C ASP A 121 -3.65 -1.66 -4.01
N PHE A 122 -3.66 -2.89 -4.51
CA PHE A 122 -2.57 -3.47 -5.29
C PHE A 122 -2.20 -2.62 -6.52
N ASP A 123 -3.21 -2.14 -7.26
CA ASP A 123 -2.99 -1.29 -8.44
C ASP A 123 -2.25 0.00 -8.08
N GLN A 124 -2.53 0.56 -6.89
CA GLN A 124 -1.85 1.75 -6.40
C GLN A 124 -0.42 1.45 -5.95
N ALA A 125 -0.18 0.31 -5.31
CA ALA A 125 1.16 -0.13 -4.94
C ALA A 125 2.07 -0.26 -6.19
N ILE A 126 1.56 -0.85 -7.28
CA ILE A 126 2.27 -0.91 -8.56
C ILE A 126 2.52 0.51 -9.09
N ALA A 127 1.50 1.38 -9.09
CA ALA A 127 1.64 2.74 -9.60
C ALA A 127 2.72 3.54 -8.85
N PHE A 128 2.75 3.48 -7.52
CA PHE A 128 3.75 4.16 -6.70
C PHE A 128 5.16 3.59 -6.89
N ASN A 129 5.29 2.27 -6.96
CA ASN A 129 6.56 1.63 -7.23
C ASN A 129 7.12 2.09 -8.59
N ARG A 130 6.29 2.09 -9.64
CA ARG A 130 6.72 2.51 -10.99
C ARG A 130 7.27 3.94 -11.04
N VAL A 131 6.75 4.86 -10.23
CA VAL A 131 7.18 6.27 -10.24
C VAL A 131 8.54 6.46 -9.58
N SER A 132 8.85 5.73 -8.51
CA SER A 132 10.07 5.92 -7.72
C SER A 132 11.14 4.85 -7.91
N GLN A 133 10.74 3.61 -8.20
CA GLN A 133 11.56 2.38 -8.17
C GLN A 133 12.29 2.12 -6.84
N ASP A 134 11.99 2.91 -5.80
CA ASP A 134 12.57 2.77 -4.46
C ASP A 134 11.74 1.84 -3.57
N PHE A 135 10.55 1.47 -4.02
CA PHE A 135 9.62 0.64 -3.27
C PHE A 135 9.63 -0.81 -3.76
N ALA A 136 9.16 -1.69 -2.89
CA ALA A 136 8.73 -3.04 -3.24
C ALA A 136 7.29 -3.22 -2.71
N TYR A 137 6.57 -4.18 -3.28
CA TYR A 137 5.22 -4.49 -2.85
C TYR A 137 5.00 -5.99 -2.70
N LEU A 138 4.11 -6.36 -1.78
CA LEU A 138 3.68 -7.73 -1.51
C LEU A 138 2.15 -7.79 -1.57
N PRO A 139 1.55 -8.51 -2.53
CA PRO A 139 0.12 -8.76 -2.54
C PRO A 139 -0.31 -9.50 -1.27
N ILE A 140 -1.46 -9.11 -0.70
CA ILE A 140 -2.04 -9.74 0.48
C ILE A 140 -3.40 -10.30 0.11
N ASP A 141 -3.56 -11.60 0.25
CA ASP A 141 -4.89 -12.22 0.23
C ASP A 141 -5.56 -11.98 1.58
N THR A 142 -6.54 -11.10 1.59
CA THR A 142 -7.31 -10.73 2.79
C THR A 142 -8.57 -11.58 2.93
N GLY A 143 -8.80 -12.54 2.02
CA GLY A 143 -10.06 -13.26 1.88
C GLY A 143 -11.24 -12.38 1.43
N ASN A 144 -11.03 -11.07 1.31
CA ASN A 144 -12.05 -10.07 1.01
C ASN A 144 -11.60 -9.22 -0.17
N THR A 145 -11.94 -9.66 -1.39
CA THR A 145 -11.78 -8.85 -2.59
C THR A 145 -12.98 -7.94 -2.78
N TYR A 146 -13.00 -6.83 -2.03
CA TYR A 146 -13.95 -5.77 -2.34
C TYR A 146 -13.56 -5.11 -3.66
N GLY A 147 -14.46 -5.13 -4.64
CA GLY A 147 -14.29 -4.30 -5.82
C GLY A 147 -14.68 -2.85 -5.57
N PHE A 148 -14.40 -2.00 -6.56
CA PHE A 148 -14.83 -0.61 -6.59
C PHE A 148 -16.18 -0.47 -7.27
N ALA A 149 -17.04 0.35 -6.67
CA ALA A 149 -18.34 0.73 -7.21
C ALA A 149 -18.54 2.25 -7.15
N ILE A 150 -19.49 2.74 -7.93
CA ILE A 150 -19.92 4.13 -7.91
C ILE A 150 -21.00 4.26 -6.84
N ALA A 151 -20.77 5.10 -5.84
CA ALA A 151 -21.78 5.38 -4.81
C ALA A 151 -22.67 6.57 -5.21
N MET A 152 -23.94 6.49 -4.81
CA MET A 152 -24.96 7.50 -5.08
C MET A 152 -26.01 7.52 -3.97
N GLN A 153 -26.95 8.47 -4.02
CA GLN A 153 -27.99 8.58 -3.00
C GLN A 153 -28.80 7.28 -2.85
N LYS A 154 -29.04 6.87 -1.60
CA LYS A 154 -29.60 5.55 -1.25
C LYS A 154 -30.90 5.20 -1.96
N LYS A 155 -31.71 6.19 -2.30
CA LYS A 155 -33.04 6.04 -2.89
C LYS A 155 -33.09 6.37 -4.39
N ASP A 156 -31.95 6.67 -5.02
CA ASP A 156 -31.89 7.07 -6.42
C ASP A 156 -31.76 5.86 -7.36
N GLU A 157 -32.82 5.04 -7.41
CA GLU A 157 -32.85 3.82 -8.22
C GLU A 157 -32.77 4.12 -9.73
N ALA A 158 -33.25 5.30 -10.16
CA ALA A 158 -33.19 5.71 -11.56
C ALA A 158 -31.73 5.96 -11.99
N LEU A 159 -30.98 6.74 -11.19
CA LEU A 159 -29.56 6.99 -11.43
C LEU A 159 -28.74 5.71 -11.34
N LYS A 160 -29.03 4.84 -10.36
CA LYS A 160 -28.38 3.54 -10.23
C LYS A 160 -28.56 2.70 -11.48
N LYS A 161 -29.80 2.62 -11.99
CA LYS A 161 -30.09 1.88 -13.22
C LYS A 161 -29.34 2.47 -14.42
N GLU A 162 -29.38 3.79 -14.61
CA GLU A 162 -28.68 4.45 -15.72
C GLU A 162 -27.16 4.18 -15.67
N ILE A 163 -26.54 4.28 -14.49
CA ILE A 163 -25.13 3.99 -14.30
C ILE A 163 -24.81 2.53 -14.61
N ASN A 164 -25.62 1.59 -14.11
CA ASN A 164 -25.40 0.17 -14.36
C ASN A 164 -25.57 -0.20 -15.84
N ASP A 165 -26.55 0.41 -16.53
CA ASP A 165 -26.72 0.23 -17.98
C ASP A 165 -25.47 0.71 -18.74
N ILE A 166 -24.91 1.86 -18.37
CA ILE A 166 -23.67 2.40 -18.95
C ILE A 166 -22.48 1.49 -18.63
N LEU A 167 -22.29 1.09 -17.38
CA LEU A 167 -21.21 0.18 -16.99
C LEU A 167 -21.29 -1.15 -17.74
N SER A 168 -22.49 -1.66 -17.96
CA SER A 168 -22.71 -2.87 -18.75
C SER A 168 -22.31 -2.68 -20.21
N GLN A 169 -22.67 -1.55 -20.83
CA GLN A 169 -22.26 -1.21 -22.21
C GLN A 169 -20.73 -1.10 -22.31
N LEU A 170 -20.09 -0.34 -21.42
CA LEU A 170 -18.62 -0.15 -21.41
C LEU A 170 -17.85 -1.46 -21.15
N LYS A 171 -18.46 -2.42 -20.46
CA LYS A 171 -17.90 -3.78 -20.32
C LYS A 171 -18.06 -4.58 -21.60
N GLN A 172 -19.23 -4.52 -22.23
CA GLN A 172 -19.53 -5.29 -23.45
C GLN A 172 -18.75 -4.80 -24.67
N ASP A 173 -18.50 -3.50 -24.78
CA ASP A 173 -17.76 -2.91 -25.89
C ASP A 173 -16.23 -2.92 -25.69
N GLY A 174 -15.75 -3.40 -24.54
CA GLY A 174 -14.33 -3.52 -24.22
C GLY A 174 -13.68 -2.25 -23.65
N THR A 175 -14.40 -1.13 -23.55
CA THR A 175 -13.83 0.14 -23.03
C THR A 175 -13.24 -0.01 -21.63
N ILE A 176 -13.90 -0.75 -20.74
CA ILE A 176 -13.37 -0.98 -19.38
C ILE A 176 -12.04 -1.73 -19.43
N ASP A 177 -11.91 -2.73 -20.30
CA ASP A 177 -10.69 -3.51 -20.42
C ASP A 177 -9.57 -2.69 -21.09
N GLU A 178 -9.89 -1.85 -22.08
CA GLU A 178 -8.93 -0.89 -22.64
C GLU A 178 -8.41 0.09 -21.59
N LEU A 179 -9.29 0.61 -20.73
CA LEU A 179 -8.90 1.51 -19.63
C LEU A 179 -8.04 0.78 -18.60
N LYS A 180 -8.40 -0.44 -18.20
CA LYS A 180 -7.56 -1.27 -17.33
C LYS A 180 -6.20 -1.54 -17.97
N ASN A 181 -6.15 -1.86 -19.26
CA ASN A 181 -4.89 -2.14 -19.94
C ASN A 181 -4.01 -0.89 -20.01
N LYS A 182 -4.61 0.27 -20.27
CA LYS A 182 -3.90 1.56 -20.35
C LYS A 182 -3.33 1.99 -19.01
N TRP A 183 -4.07 1.77 -17.92
CA TRP A 183 -3.75 2.34 -16.61
C TRP A 183 -3.23 1.35 -15.58
N VAL A 184 -3.49 0.05 -15.73
CA VAL A 184 -3.11 -1.03 -14.79
C VAL A 184 -2.12 -1.99 -15.48
N VAL A 185 -2.48 -2.61 -16.61
CA VAL A 185 -1.57 -3.58 -17.28
C VAL A 185 -0.33 -2.91 -17.88
N LYS A 186 -0.43 -1.66 -18.37
CA LYS A 186 0.76 -0.87 -18.75
C LYS A 186 1.67 -0.54 -17.55
N LEU A 187 1.15 -0.64 -16.33
CA LEU A 187 1.98 -0.62 -15.11
C LEU A 187 2.64 -1.98 -14.86
N GLU A 188 1.96 -3.10 -15.16
CA GLU A 188 2.46 -4.47 -14.98
C GLU A 188 3.49 -4.90 -16.05
N THR A 189 3.36 -4.45 -17.30
CA THR A 189 4.24 -4.85 -18.43
C THR A 189 5.64 -4.20 -18.42
N GLN A 190 6.02 -3.52 -17.34
CA GLN A 190 7.39 -3.01 -17.12
C GLN A 190 8.21 -3.87 -16.14
N ILE A 191 7.77 -5.10 -15.88
CA ILE A 191 8.62 -6.12 -15.24
C ILE A 191 9.37 -6.83 -16.37
N ALA A 192 10.54 -6.31 -16.74
CA ALA A 192 11.53 -7.16 -17.41
C ALA A 192 11.96 -8.22 -16.39
N GLU A 193 11.78 -9.49 -16.74
CA GLU A 193 12.46 -10.58 -16.04
C GLU A 193 13.96 -10.25 -15.94
N PRO A 194 14.64 -10.51 -14.82
CA PRO A 194 16.09 -10.39 -14.79
C PRO A 194 16.65 -11.38 -15.82
N GLU A 195 17.26 -10.86 -16.88
CA GLU A 195 18.11 -11.64 -17.78
C GLU A 195 19.21 -12.31 -16.93
N VAL A 196 19.03 -13.61 -16.67
CA VAL A 196 20.09 -14.43 -16.08
C VAL A 196 21.09 -14.70 -17.19
N SER A 197 22.14 -13.87 -17.29
CA SER A 197 23.26 -14.16 -18.16
C SER A 197 24.02 -15.38 -17.63
N ASN A 198 23.71 -16.57 -18.13
CA ASN A 198 24.54 -17.75 -17.95
C ASN A 198 25.81 -17.59 -18.80
N THR A 199 26.86 -16.98 -18.25
CA THR A 199 28.22 -17.23 -18.70
C THR A 199 28.77 -18.42 -17.92
N VAL A 200 28.55 -19.63 -18.44
CA VAL A 200 29.32 -20.80 -18.03
C VAL A 200 30.63 -20.74 -18.81
N SER A 201 31.73 -20.43 -18.11
CA SER A 201 33.07 -20.66 -18.62
C SER A 201 33.39 -22.14 -18.44
N ASP A 202 33.44 -22.87 -19.55
CA ASP A 202 33.98 -24.24 -19.60
C ASP A 202 35.47 -24.23 -19.25
N THR A 203 35.80 -24.74 -18.06
CA THR A 203 37.06 -25.45 -17.85
C THR A 203 36.81 -26.64 -16.93
N GLU A 204 36.82 -27.81 -17.55
CA GLU A 204 36.76 -29.15 -16.97
C GLU A 204 37.97 -29.42 -16.03
N PRO A 205 37.77 -29.92 -14.80
CA PRO A 205 38.86 -30.51 -14.02
C PRO A 205 38.85 -32.04 -14.17
N THR A 206 39.93 -32.57 -14.73
CA THR A 206 40.22 -34.01 -14.76
C THR A 206 40.52 -34.54 -13.36
N VAL A 207 39.80 -35.57 -12.92
CA VAL A 207 40.06 -36.36 -11.71
C VAL A 207 40.98 -37.54 -12.06
N PRO A 208 42.06 -37.83 -11.30
CA PRO A 208 42.69 -39.14 -11.31
C PRO A 208 42.22 -40.01 -10.14
N ASP A 209 41.92 -41.27 -10.48
CA ASP A 209 41.57 -42.37 -9.57
C ASP A 209 42.65 -42.66 -8.52
N SER A 210 42.24 -42.97 -7.29
CA SER A 210 42.84 -44.07 -6.52
C SER A 210 41.94 -44.50 -5.36
N GLU A 211 41.63 -45.80 -5.35
CA GLU A 211 40.95 -46.53 -4.29
C GLU A 211 41.85 -46.68 -3.05
N THR A 212 41.30 -46.53 -1.85
CA THR A 212 41.57 -47.43 -0.70
C THR A 212 40.44 -47.33 0.34
N PRO A 213 40.07 -48.45 1.01
CA PRO A 213 38.93 -48.49 1.94
C PRO A 213 39.37 -48.15 3.37
N TYR A 214 38.65 -47.26 4.04
CA TYR A 214 38.84 -46.98 5.48
C TYR A 214 37.74 -47.64 6.32
N GLU A 215 38.18 -48.55 7.20
CA GLU A 215 37.40 -49.14 8.28
C GLU A 215 37.20 -48.14 9.43
N HIS A 216 36.01 -48.18 10.03
CA HIS A 216 35.66 -47.49 11.27
C HIS A 216 36.28 -48.21 12.48
N PRO A 217 36.73 -47.46 13.50
CA PRO A 217 36.41 -47.84 14.87
C PRO A 217 35.84 -46.69 15.72
N ALA A 218 35.19 -47.12 16.81
CA ALA A 218 34.24 -46.40 17.65
C ALA A 218 34.83 -45.34 18.60
N THR A 219 33.94 -44.47 19.08
CA THR A 219 34.10 -43.49 20.17
C THR A 219 34.38 -44.15 21.53
N PRO A 220 34.98 -43.39 22.46
CA PRO A 220 34.46 -43.35 23.82
C PRO A 220 34.21 -41.95 24.37
N ASP A 221 33.40 -41.96 25.43
CA ASP A 221 32.57 -40.93 26.04
C ASP A 221 33.24 -40.23 27.26
N GLN A 222 32.64 -39.10 27.66
CA GLN A 222 32.53 -38.51 29.02
C GLN A 222 33.41 -37.36 29.56
N ASN A 223 32.65 -36.29 29.91
CA ASN A 223 32.58 -35.53 31.18
C ASN A 223 33.22 -34.13 31.30
N ALA A 224 32.32 -33.13 31.22
CA ALA A 224 31.93 -32.13 32.23
C ALA A 224 32.99 -31.29 32.98
N ILE A 225 32.76 -29.96 33.03
CA ILE A 225 32.44 -29.15 34.23
C ILE A 225 32.30 -27.67 33.81
N ASP A 226 31.19 -27.03 34.21
CA ASP A 226 30.87 -25.59 34.10
C ASP A 226 31.09 -24.87 35.47
N PRO A 227 30.99 -23.52 35.57
CA PRO A 227 31.81 -22.66 36.45
C PRO A 227 31.09 -22.15 37.74
N PRO A 228 31.72 -21.23 38.51
CA PRO A 228 31.02 -20.18 39.26
C PRO A 228 31.49 -18.78 38.79
N GLY A 229 30.76 -17.66 38.86
CA GLY A 229 29.62 -17.24 39.67
C GLY A 229 29.92 -15.84 40.26
N GLY A 230 28.93 -14.94 40.31
CA GLY A 230 28.97 -13.74 41.17
C GLY A 230 28.66 -12.39 40.47
N GLY A 231 27.54 -11.78 40.86
CA GLY A 231 27.16 -10.41 40.50
C GLY A 231 27.35 -9.41 41.64
N VAL A 232 27.03 -8.13 41.39
CA VAL A 232 26.60 -7.16 42.41
C VAL A 232 25.86 -5.98 41.78
N GLU A 233 24.85 -5.50 42.50
CA GLU A 233 23.96 -4.36 42.30
C GLU A 233 24.69 -2.99 42.41
N SER A 234 24.10 -1.92 41.86
CA SER A 234 23.51 -0.82 42.66
C SER A 234 23.14 0.42 41.83
N ASP A 235 21.94 0.90 42.12
CA ASP A 235 21.34 2.24 42.07
C ASP A 235 22.16 3.45 41.60
N GLU A 236 21.53 4.31 40.79
CA GLU A 236 21.37 5.73 41.16
C GLU A 236 20.20 6.39 40.43
N VAL A 237 19.35 7.04 41.23
CA VAL A 237 18.23 7.92 40.87
C VAL A 237 18.76 9.35 40.98
N MET A 238 18.49 10.25 40.03
CA MET A 238 18.32 11.69 40.32
C MET A 238 17.58 12.44 39.20
N ASP A 239 16.87 13.45 39.67
CA ASP A 239 15.73 14.16 39.11
C ASP A 239 16.12 15.61 38.70
N LEU A 240 15.18 16.31 38.07
CA LEU A 240 14.97 17.77 37.98
C LEU A 240 15.53 18.60 36.79
N GLN A 241 14.55 18.98 35.95
CA GLN A 241 14.09 20.35 35.63
C GLN A 241 14.95 21.33 34.78
N SER A 242 14.24 21.87 33.77
CA SER A 242 14.04 23.30 33.42
C SER A 242 14.87 23.96 32.31
N GLY A 243 14.15 24.77 31.51
CA GLY A 243 14.63 25.84 30.63
C GLY A 243 15.04 25.38 29.22
N THR A 244 14.69 26.01 28.11
CA THR A 244 14.11 27.34 27.85
C THR A 244 13.61 27.32 26.40
N VAL A 245 12.46 27.94 26.12
CA VAL A 245 11.96 28.19 24.76
C VAL A 245 12.61 29.48 24.25
N THR A 246 13.30 29.41 23.12
CA THR A 246 13.72 30.61 22.37
C THR A 246 13.07 30.61 21.00
N GLN A 247 12.24 31.62 20.80
CA GLN A 247 11.60 32.05 19.58
C GLN A 247 12.69 32.52 18.59
N LEU A 248 12.68 32.03 17.36
CA LEU A 248 13.46 32.61 16.26
C LEU A 248 12.54 32.91 15.08
N GLU A 249 12.76 34.11 14.57
CA GLU A 249 11.94 34.85 13.66
C GLU A 249 11.99 34.34 12.21
N SER A 250 11.00 34.83 11.48
CA SER A 250 10.76 34.77 10.05
C SER A 250 11.99 34.89 9.14
N SER A 251 12.01 34.04 8.11
CA SER A 251 12.57 34.40 6.80
C SER A 251 11.73 33.79 5.69
N THR A 252 11.10 34.65 4.91
CA THR A 252 10.50 34.38 3.59
C THR A 252 11.54 33.84 2.63
N GLN A 253 11.24 32.70 1.98
CA GLN A 253 11.79 32.36 0.67
C GLN A 253 10.66 31.85 -0.23
N GLU A 254 10.43 32.61 -1.30
CA GLU A 254 9.74 32.17 -2.51
C GLU A 254 10.33 30.83 -2.99
N ASN A 255 9.47 29.84 -3.21
CA ASN A 255 9.88 28.65 -3.93
C ASN A 255 8.98 28.41 -5.15
N ASN A 256 9.68 28.15 -6.22
CA ASN A 256 9.27 28.15 -7.62
C ASN A 256 8.44 26.89 -7.92
N GLN A 257 7.12 27.00 -8.11
CA GLN A 257 6.29 25.89 -8.57
C GLN A 257 6.39 25.72 -10.10
N PRO A 258 6.55 24.49 -10.62
CA PRO A 258 6.36 24.23 -12.04
C PRO A 258 4.86 24.32 -12.39
N LYS A 259 4.55 25.17 -13.37
CA LYS A 259 3.21 25.35 -13.95
C LYS A 259 2.73 24.02 -14.53
N THR A 260 1.56 23.56 -14.09
CA THR A 260 0.79 22.54 -14.79
C THR A 260 -0.02 23.19 -15.90
N ASP A 261 0.09 22.62 -17.11
CA ASP A 261 -0.58 23.10 -18.30
C ASP A 261 -2.11 23.07 -18.12
N THR A 262 -2.70 24.27 -18.14
CA THR A 262 -4.14 24.48 -18.17
C THR A 262 -4.61 24.42 -19.62
N ILE A 263 -5.43 23.43 -19.96
CA ILE A 263 -6.14 23.38 -21.25
C ILE A 263 -7.29 24.40 -21.16
N ALA A 264 -7.13 25.55 -21.80
CA ALA A 264 -8.21 26.48 -22.09
C ALA A 264 -8.88 26.06 -23.41
N VAL A 265 -10.20 25.85 -23.38
CA VAL A 265 -11.02 25.68 -24.60
C VAL A 265 -11.81 26.97 -24.79
N GLU A 266 -11.39 27.77 -25.77
CA GLU A 266 -12.19 28.88 -26.29
C GLU A 266 -13.39 28.33 -27.06
N GLN A 267 -14.55 28.97 -26.90
CA GLN A 267 -15.75 28.71 -27.68
C GLN A 267 -15.80 29.63 -28.90
N PRO A 268 -16.25 29.16 -30.08
CA PRO A 268 -16.65 30.06 -31.15
C PRO A 268 -18.09 30.54 -30.93
N GLN A 269 -18.32 31.79 -31.33
CA GLN A 269 -19.59 32.52 -31.38
C GLN A 269 -20.66 31.81 -32.22
#